data_AF-A0A5J5CEI6-F1
#
_entry.id   AF-A0A5J5CEI6-F1
#
_cell.length_a   1.000
_cell.length_b   1.000
_cell.length_c   1.000
_cell.angle_alpha   90.00
_cell.angle_beta   90.00
_cell.angle_gamma   90.00
#
_symmetry.space_group_name_H-M   'P 1'
#
loop_
_entity.id
_entity.type
_entity.pdbx_description
1 polymer ?
#
loop_
_entity_poly.entity_id
_entity_poly.type
_entity_poly.pdbx_seq_one_letter_code
_entity_poly.pdbx_strand_id
1 'polypeptide(L)'
;MSNTVAPMLSVIPSRALVDEDFKVVVENLPPGSPVTLHSLHQSEDKDYWEAYGHYINDLSFGGTYTGKEAMGLLWSMRPVPGSRKGLREQAPLASSLTERWYMAPGLQRIQIREKGVRGTLFIPPGPFPGMLDMWGGGGGLVEYRSALLGSHGYASLALEYFAPGEMKSADTEFNYFETAFNIVKDHPQVMPDKVGIFGLSLGAMVTVLLAAKSNVIKPSCCVCVSGTHLYPSGASIKEVHRLLYM
;
A
#
# COMPACT_ATOMS: atom_id res chain seq x y z
N MET A 1 0.95 49.40 16.95
CA MET A 1 0.32 48.08 17.16
C MET A 1 0.68 47.23 15.96
N SER A 2 1.54 46.23 16.09
CA SER A 2 1.85 45.32 14.99
C SER A 2 0.63 44.42 14.78
N ASN A 3 0.00 44.49 13.61
CA ASN A 3 -0.99 43.50 13.18
C ASN A 3 -0.27 42.17 12.97
N THR A 4 -0.07 41.40 14.04
CA THR A 4 0.44 40.04 13.94
C THR A 4 -0.70 39.15 13.46
N VAL A 5 -0.65 38.76 12.18
CA VAL A 5 -1.55 37.75 11.61
C VAL A 5 -1.23 36.41 12.28
N ALA A 6 -2.26 35.63 12.61
CA ALA A 6 -2.07 34.32 13.23
C ALA A 6 -1.30 33.37 12.27
N PRO A 7 -0.40 32.51 12.79
CA PRO A 7 0.23 31.46 12.00
C PRO A 7 -0.79 30.64 11.24
N MET A 8 -0.47 30.30 9.99
CA MET A 8 -1.33 29.48 9.14
C MET A 8 -0.56 28.25 8.67
N LEU A 9 -1.17 27.08 8.78
CA LEU A 9 -0.62 25.80 8.31
C LEU A 9 -1.53 25.27 7.21
N SER A 10 -0.96 24.97 6.04
CA SER A 10 -1.67 24.42 4.89
C SER A 10 -0.96 23.19 4.34
N VAL A 11 -1.73 22.21 3.86
CA VAL A 11 -1.23 21.03 3.15
C VAL A 11 -1.84 21.00 1.76
N ILE A 12 -1.00 20.92 0.72
CA ILE A 12 -1.42 21.07 -0.68
C ILE A 12 -0.88 19.91 -1.53
N PRO A 13 -1.76 19.10 -2.17
CA PRO A 13 -3.20 19.08 -1.97
C PRO A 13 -3.56 18.56 -0.58
N SER A 14 -4.70 19.00 -0.03
CA SER A 14 -5.17 18.53 1.29
C SER A 14 -5.73 17.11 1.23
N ARG A 15 -6.14 16.66 0.04
CA ARG A 15 -6.61 15.30 -0.26
C ARG A 15 -5.88 14.76 -1.48
N ALA A 16 -5.28 13.59 -1.36
CA ALA A 16 -4.56 12.92 -2.44
C ALA A 16 -4.35 11.43 -2.11
N LEU A 17 -3.91 10.63 -3.09
CA LEU A 17 -3.59 9.22 -2.85
C LEU A 17 -2.39 9.08 -1.92
N VAL A 18 -2.29 8.05 -1.09
CA VAL A 18 -1.21 7.92 -0.10
C VAL A 18 0.20 7.91 -0.69
N ASP A 19 0.34 7.56 -1.97
CA ASP A 19 1.59 7.51 -2.72
C ASP A 19 1.89 8.78 -3.55
N GLU A 20 1.05 9.81 -3.47
CA GLU A 20 1.29 11.12 -4.11
C GLU A 20 2.03 12.08 -3.18
N ASP A 21 2.84 12.97 -3.75
CA ASP A 21 3.51 14.02 -2.98
C ASP A 21 2.52 15.09 -2.48
N PHE A 22 2.89 15.77 -1.41
CA PHE A 22 2.21 16.99 -0.94
C PHE A 22 3.22 18.02 -0.43
N LYS A 23 2.76 19.25 -0.29
CA LYS A 23 3.53 20.36 0.26
C LYS A 23 2.91 20.80 1.58
N VAL A 24 3.75 20.96 2.60
CA VAL A 24 3.37 21.62 3.85
C VAL A 24 3.87 23.06 3.78
N VAL A 25 2.96 24.01 3.98
CA VAL A 25 3.25 25.44 3.93
C VAL A 25 2.88 26.06 5.27
N VAL A 26 3.83 26.79 5.86
CA VAL A 26 3.61 27.54 7.10
C VAL A 26 3.81 29.02 6.81
N GLU A 27 2.78 29.81 7.10
CA GLU A 27 2.77 31.26 6.83
C GLU A 27 2.53 32.04 8.12
N ASN A 28 2.80 33.35 8.06
CA ASN A 28 2.62 34.29 9.17
C ASN A 28 3.47 33.95 10.42
N LEU A 29 4.63 33.32 10.22
CA LEU A 29 5.64 33.18 11.25
C LEU A 29 6.53 34.42 11.33
N PRO A 30 6.94 34.87 12.53
CA PRO A 30 7.96 35.89 12.64
C PRO A 30 9.28 35.40 12.00
N PRO A 31 10.01 36.23 11.23
CA PRO A 31 11.22 35.82 10.53
C PRO A 31 12.24 35.14 11.45
N GLY A 32 12.79 34.01 11.02
CA GLY A 32 13.79 33.24 11.77
C GLY A 32 13.26 32.50 13.01
N SER A 33 11.93 32.47 13.23
CA SER A 33 11.35 31.75 14.36
C SER A 33 11.47 30.24 14.16
N PRO A 34 12.05 29.50 15.13
CA PRO A 34 12.03 28.05 15.07
C PRO A 34 10.61 27.54 15.28
N VAL A 35 10.20 26.55 14.49
CA VAL A 35 8.90 25.89 14.63
C VAL A 35 9.05 24.38 14.64
N THR A 36 8.10 23.70 15.28
CA THR A 36 7.99 22.24 15.17
C THR A 36 6.75 21.91 14.36
N LEU A 37 6.92 21.14 13.29
CA LEU A 37 5.79 20.51 12.61
C LEU A 37 5.65 19.09 13.15
N HIS A 38 4.42 18.73 13.52
CA HIS A 38 4.06 17.42 14.04
C HIS A 38 2.96 16.83 13.16
N SER A 39 3.14 15.58 12.78
CA SER A 39 2.20 14.77 12.03
C SER A 39 1.74 13.64 12.93
N LEU A 40 0.43 13.44 13.00
CA LEU A 40 -0.21 12.44 13.83
C LEU A 40 -1.21 11.65 13.00
N HIS A 41 -1.09 10.33 13.04
CA HIS A 41 -2.01 9.40 12.39
C HIS A 41 -2.54 8.41 13.43
N GLN A 42 -3.83 8.08 13.35
CA GLN A 42 -4.42 6.98 14.10
C GLN A 42 -4.76 5.87 13.11
N SER A 43 -4.22 4.67 13.34
CA SER A 43 -4.51 3.50 12.52
C SER A 43 -5.90 2.94 12.78
N GLU A 44 -6.36 2.02 11.92
CA GLU A 44 -7.61 1.29 12.11
C GLU A 44 -7.62 0.46 13.41
N ASP A 45 -6.45 -0.06 13.80
CA ASP A 45 -6.22 -0.78 15.06
C ASP A 45 -6.19 0.15 16.29
N LYS A 46 -6.42 1.46 16.09
CA LYS A 46 -6.45 2.54 17.09
C LYS A 46 -5.08 2.89 17.68
N ASP A 47 -4.00 2.41 17.07
CA ASP A 47 -2.64 2.82 17.44
C ASP A 47 -2.32 4.21 16.88
N TYR A 48 -1.59 5.00 17.65
CA TYR A 48 -1.13 6.31 17.22
C TYR A 48 0.30 6.23 16.69
N TRP A 49 0.49 6.91 15.57
CA TRP A 49 1.77 7.07 14.89
C TRP A 49 2.09 8.55 14.77
N GLU A 50 3.34 8.90 15.05
CA GLU A 50 3.80 10.29 14.97
C GLU A 50 5.08 10.46 14.18
N ALA A 51 5.23 11.63 13.57
CA ALA A 51 6.49 12.16 13.06
C ALA A 51 6.59 13.64 13.41
N TYR A 52 7.78 14.16 13.67
CA TYR A 52 7.97 15.60 13.86
C TYR A 52 9.33 16.06 13.35
N GLY A 53 9.36 17.30 12.86
CA GLY A 53 10.59 17.99 12.46
C GLY A 53 10.67 19.36 13.12
N HIS A 54 11.86 19.75 13.55
CA HIS A 54 12.17 21.10 14.05
C HIS A 54 12.79 21.91 12.91
N TYR A 55 12.20 23.06 12.58
CA TYR A 55 12.51 23.83 11.39
C TYR A 55 12.97 25.24 11.68
N ILE A 56 13.95 25.69 10.89
CA ILE A 56 14.28 27.10 10.66
C ILE A 56 14.51 27.25 9.15
N ASN A 57 13.86 28.22 8.50
CA ASN A 57 14.03 28.54 7.07
C ASN A 57 14.03 27.29 6.15
N ASP A 58 13.00 26.45 6.30
CA ASP A 58 12.73 25.22 5.52
C ASP A 58 13.66 24.02 5.74
N LEU A 59 14.62 24.10 6.67
CA LEU A 59 15.51 22.99 6.99
C LEU A 59 15.10 22.33 8.30
N SER A 60 14.82 21.02 8.27
CA SER A 60 14.68 20.24 9.50
C SER A 60 16.05 20.03 10.14
N PHE A 61 16.25 20.51 11.37
CA PHE A 61 17.51 20.36 12.11
C PHE A 61 17.41 19.33 13.25
N GLY A 62 16.27 18.68 13.43
CA GLY A 62 16.06 17.63 14.43
C GLY A 62 14.64 17.08 14.42
N GLY A 63 14.43 15.98 15.14
CA GLY A 63 13.13 15.31 15.24
C GLY A 63 13.23 13.84 14.84
N THR A 64 12.21 13.33 14.16
CA THR A 64 12.21 11.97 13.61
C THR A 64 13.02 11.84 12.30
N TYR A 65 13.46 12.97 11.74
CA TYR A 65 14.34 13.08 10.57
C TYR A 65 15.04 14.45 10.57
N THR A 66 16.05 14.63 9.71
CA THR A 66 16.78 15.89 9.49
C THR A 66 16.96 16.14 7.99
N GLY A 67 17.28 17.38 7.60
CA GLY A 67 17.50 17.76 6.21
C GLY A 67 16.27 18.34 5.50
N LYS A 68 16.37 18.47 4.17
CA LYS A 68 15.29 18.97 3.30
C LYS A 68 14.46 17.78 2.78
N GLU A 69 13.74 17.13 3.68
CA GLU A 69 12.97 15.93 3.41
C GLU A 69 11.47 16.27 3.31
N ALA A 70 10.98 16.54 2.10
CA ALA A 70 9.59 17.01 1.88
C ALA A 70 8.53 16.07 2.48
N MET A 71 8.77 14.75 2.40
CA MET A 71 7.86 13.71 2.90
C MET A 71 8.30 13.13 4.25
N GLY A 72 9.24 13.79 4.95
CA GLY A 72 9.76 13.35 6.25
C GLY A 72 8.67 13.12 7.30
N LEU A 73 7.64 13.99 7.30
CA LEU A 73 6.47 13.88 8.20
C LEU A 73 5.56 12.66 7.92
N LEU A 74 5.81 11.88 6.87
CA LEU A 74 5.07 10.67 6.53
C LEU A 74 5.95 9.42 6.68
N TRP A 75 7.09 9.35 5.99
CA TRP A 75 7.91 8.12 5.99
C TRP A 75 8.62 7.87 7.32
N SER A 76 8.88 8.92 8.11
CA SER A 76 9.56 8.78 9.40
C SER A 76 8.60 8.52 10.57
N MET A 77 7.33 8.22 10.29
CA MET A 77 6.35 7.95 11.34
C MET A 77 6.80 6.76 12.18
N ARG A 78 6.67 6.89 13.50
CA ARG A 78 6.95 5.83 14.47
C ARG A 78 5.74 5.62 15.39
N PRO A 79 5.56 4.42 15.97
CA PRO A 79 4.53 4.21 16.98
C PRO A 79 4.75 5.15 18.16
N VAL A 80 3.67 5.73 18.70
CA VAL A 80 3.72 6.52 19.93
C VAL A 80 3.89 5.54 21.11
N PRO A 81 5.00 5.58 21.87
CA PRO A 81 5.24 4.60 22.93
C PRO A 81 4.14 4.62 24.00
N GLY A 82 3.50 3.47 24.21
CA GLY A 82 2.57 3.24 25.32
C GLY A 82 1.14 3.79 25.17
N SER A 83 0.72 4.19 23.96
CA SER A 83 -0.67 4.59 23.59
C SER A 83 -1.40 5.47 24.62
N ARG A 84 -0.64 6.26 25.39
CA ARG A 84 -1.16 7.29 26.29
C ARG A 84 -1.09 8.61 25.55
N LYS A 85 -2.17 9.39 25.59
CA LYS A 85 -2.11 10.81 25.26
C LYS A 85 -0.99 11.44 26.09
N GLY A 86 -0.05 12.12 25.44
CA GLY A 86 0.77 13.12 26.10
C GLY A 86 2.27 13.03 25.86
N LEU A 87 2.72 13.42 24.67
CA LEU A 87 3.71 14.51 24.68
C LEU A 87 2.96 15.75 25.18
N ARG A 88 3.56 16.52 26.09
CA ARG A 88 2.97 17.78 26.64
C ARG A 88 2.31 18.58 25.50
N GLU A 89 0.99 18.55 25.43
CA GLU A 89 0.19 19.28 24.45
C GLU A 89 0.33 20.78 24.76
N GLN A 90 1.38 21.40 24.21
CA GLN A 90 1.29 22.83 23.94
C GLN A 90 0.23 22.97 22.84
N ALA A 91 -0.73 23.86 23.05
CA ALA A 91 -1.74 24.14 22.03
C ALA A 91 -1.02 24.52 20.73
N PRO A 92 -1.31 23.83 19.61
CA PRO A 92 -0.61 24.09 18.35
C PRO A 92 -0.89 25.53 17.90
N LEU A 93 0.11 26.18 17.30
CA LEU A 93 -0.04 27.51 16.72
C LEU A 93 -1.07 27.52 15.57
N ALA A 94 -1.12 26.42 14.83
CA ALA A 94 -2.08 26.13 13.77
C ALA A 94 -2.19 24.62 13.55
N SER A 95 -3.27 24.15 12.96
CA SER A 95 -3.45 22.74 12.60
C SER A 95 -4.19 22.62 11.28
N SER A 96 -3.84 21.60 10.50
CA SER A 96 -4.51 21.26 9.24
C SER A 96 -4.71 19.76 9.18
N LEU A 97 -5.90 19.33 8.77
CA LEU A 97 -6.17 17.94 8.43
C LEU A 97 -5.78 17.70 6.96
N THR A 98 -5.11 16.58 6.71
CA THR A 98 -4.89 16.07 5.35
C THR A 98 -5.38 14.64 5.27
N GLU A 99 -6.02 14.29 4.17
CA GLU A 99 -6.53 12.94 3.92
C GLU A 99 -5.70 12.27 2.83
N ARG A 100 -5.18 11.07 3.15
CA ARG A 100 -4.39 10.25 2.23
C ARG A 100 -5.20 9.01 1.88
N TRP A 101 -5.57 8.85 0.62
CA TRP A 101 -6.47 7.80 0.19
C TRP A 101 -5.71 6.61 -0.41
N TYR A 102 -6.17 5.40 -0.18
CA TYR A 102 -5.65 4.22 -0.89
C TYR A 102 -6.34 3.97 -2.23
N MET A 103 -7.45 4.68 -2.48
CA MET A 103 -8.34 4.43 -3.60
C MET A 103 -8.79 5.77 -4.19
N ALA A 104 -8.52 6.00 -5.47
CA ALA A 104 -8.92 7.22 -6.16
C ALA A 104 -10.46 7.27 -6.38
N PRO A 105 -11.04 8.48 -6.43
CA PRO A 105 -12.45 8.65 -6.82
C PRO A 105 -12.75 8.01 -8.18
N GLY A 106 -13.86 7.28 -8.26
CA GLY A 106 -14.33 6.66 -9.51
C GLY A 106 -13.69 5.29 -9.82
N LEU A 107 -12.69 4.85 -9.07
CA LEU A 107 -12.21 3.47 -9.13
C LEU A 107 -13.33 2.54 -8.63
N GLN A 108 -13.58 1.43 -9.33
CA GLN A 108 -14.53 0.42 -8.84
C GLN A 108 -13.83 -0.59 -7.96
N ARG A 109 -14.46 -0.99 -6.85
CA ARG A 109 -13.99 -2.05 -5.95
C ARG A 109 -15.01 -3.19 -5.95
N ILE A 110 -14.65 -4.32 -6.54
CA ILE A 110 -15.55 -5.46 -6.78
C ILE A 110 -15.02 -6.67 -6.00
N GLN A 111 -15.84 -7.23 -5.11
CA GLN A 111 -15.49 -8.46 -4.41
C GLN A 111 -15.61 -9.67 -5.35
N ILE A 112 -14.56 -10.48 -5.44
CA ILE A 112 -14.52 -11.70 -6.25
C ILE A 112 -14.74 -12.93 -5.36
N ARG A 113 -15.69 -13.77 -5.77
CA ARG A 113 -15.97 -15.11 -5.21
C ARG A 113 -16.20 -16.15 -6.31
N GLU A 114 -15.71 -15.87 -7.51
CA GLU A 114 -15.99 -16.66 -8.71
C GLU A 114 -15.06 -17.88 -8.80
N LYS A 115 -15.60 -19.04 -9.16
CA LYS A 115 -14.83 -20.28 -9.39
C LYS A 115 -13.93 -20.67 -8.19
N GLY A 116 -14.34 -20.31 -6.97
CA GLY A 116 -13.57 -20.53 -5.74
C GLY A 116 -12.50 -19.47 -5.45
N VAL A 117 -12.18 -18.59 -6.40
CA VAL A 117 -11.23 -17.49 -6.21
C VAL A 117 -11.82 -16.44 -5.28
N ARG A 118 -11.03 -16.02 -4.29
CA ARG A 118 -11.38 -14.98 -3.32
C ARG A 118 -10.41 -13.81 -3.43
N GLY A 119 -10.97 -12.62 -3.53
CA GLY A 119 -10.17 -11.41 -3.64
C GLY A 119 -11.02 -10.18 -3.89
N THR A 120 -10.34 -9.08 -4.21
CA THR A 120 -10.99 -7.83 -4.58
C THR A 120 -10.36 -7.29 -5.84
N LEU A 121 -11.19 -7.08 -6.87
CA LEU A 121 -10.81 -6.54 -8.16
C LEU A 121 -11.06 -5.02 -8.16
N PHE A 122 -10.03 -4.27 -8.50
CA PHE A 122 -10.08 -2.81 -8.65
C PHE A 122 -10.06 -2.46 -10.14
N ILE A 123 -11.11 -1.80 -10.64
CA ILE A 123 -11.29 -1.53 -12.08
C ILE A 123 -11.40 -0.02 -12.35
N PRO A 124 -10.45 0.57 -13.09
CA PRO A 124 -10.56 1.93 -13.59
C PRO A 124 -11.48 2.01 -14.85
N PRO A 125 -11.97 3.20 -15.24
CA PRO A 125 -12.90 3.35 -16.37
C PRO A 125 -12.23 3.27 -17.75
N GLY A 126 -12.30 2.10 -18.42
CA GLY A 126 -11.73 1.85 -19.76
C GLY A 126 -11.01 0.50 -19.84
N PRO A 127 -10.45 0.10 -21.00
CA PRO A 127 -9.56 -1.06 -21.06
C PRO A 127 -8.18 -0.71 -20.51
N PHE A 128 -7.72 -1.42 -19.49
CA PHE A 128 -6.43 -1.19 -18.83
C PHE A 128 -5.57 -2.47 -18.78
N PRO A 129 -4.24 -2.35 -18.62
CA PRO A 129 -3.42 -3.51 -18.29
C PRO A 129 -3.92 -4.15 -16.99
N GLY A 130 -3.90 -5.48 -16.93
CA GLY A 130 -4.30 -6.25 -15.76
C GLY A 130 -3.13 -6.56 -14.84
N MET A 131 -3.40 -6.72 -13.55
CA MET A 131 -2.44 -7.18 -12.55
C MET A 131 -3.09 -8.20 -11.61
N LEU A 132 -2.49 -9.38 -11.50
CA LEU A 132 -2.75 -10.27 -10.38
C LEU A 132 -1.80 -9.92 -9.24
N ASP A 133 -2.34 -9.42 -8.12
CA ASP A 133 -1.58 -8.91 -6.99
C ASP A 133 -1.60 -9.90 -5.81
N MET A 134 -0.43 -10.36 -5.40
CA MET A 134 -0.23 -11.36 -4.36
C MET A 134 0.69 -10.85 -3.25
N TRP A 135 0.17 -10.88 -2.02
CA TRP A 135 0.91 -10.52 -0.82
C TRP A 135 1.84 -11.65 -0.33
N GLY A 136 2.35 -11.55 0.90
CA GLY A 136 3.25 -12.55 1.49
C GLY A 136 2.54 -13.59 2.34
N GLY A 137 3.32 -14.30 3.18
CA GLY A 137 2.81 -15.35 4.08
C GLY A 137 1.98 -14.87 5.29
N GLY A 138 1.62 -13.59 5.37
CA GLY A 138 0.82 -13.07 6.50
C GLY A 138 -0.63 -13.59 6.52
N GLY A 139 -1.13 -14.09 5.39
CA GLY A 139 -2.54 -14.46 5.24
C GLY A 139 -3.46 -13.25 5.11
N GLY A 140 -4.77 -13.53 5.01
CA GLY A 140 -5.79 -12.51 4.82
C GLY A 140 -5.78 -11.87 3.43
N LEU A 141 -6.69 -10.91 3.23
CA LEU A 141 -6.81 -10.13 2.00
C LEU A 141 -6.30 -8.72 2.27
N VAL A 142 -5.22 -8.34 1.60
CA VAL A 142 -4.60 -7.02 1.72
C VAL A 142 -4.75 -6.28 0.40
N GLU A 143 -5.46 -5.15 0.42
CA GLU A 143 -5.99 -4.53 -0.80
C GLU A 143 -5.25 -3.26 -1.24
N TYR A 144 -4.55 -2.58 -0.33
CA TYR A 144 -4.11 -1.21 -0.58
C TYR A 144 -3.17 -1.06 -1.78
N ARG A 145 -2.31 -2.04 -2.05
CA ARG A 145 -1.45 -2.02 -3.26
C ARG A 145 -2.27 -2.15 -4.54
N SER A 146 -3.25 -3.06 -4.57
CA SER A 146 -4.16 -3.19 -5.72
C SER A 146 -5.04 -1.98 -5.93
N ALA A 147 -5.50 -1.34 -4.85
CA ALA A 147 -6.28 -0.11 -4.94
C ALA A 147 -5.45 1.05 -5.53
N LEU A 148 -4.16 1.16 -5.16
CA LEU A 148 -3.23 2.13 -5.75
C LEU A 148 -2.91 1.81 -7.21
N LEU A 149 -2.63 0.55 -7.54
CA LEU A 149 -2.47 0.12 -8.94
C LEU A 149 -3.71 0.45 -9.78
N GLY A 150 -4.90 0.19 -9.24
CA GLY A 150 -6.21 0.64 -9.74
C GLY A 150 -6.24 2.12 -10.07
N SER A 151 -5.79 2.92 -9.11
CA SER A 151 -5.81 4.38 -9.19
C SER A 151 -4.83 4.93 -10.24
N HIS A 152 -3.77 4.17 -10.55
CA HIS A 152 -2.75 4.49 -11.55
C HIS A 152 -2.95 3.77 -12.89
N GLY A 153 -4.16 3.29 -13.18
CA GLY A 153 -4.53 2.79 -14.51
C GLY A 153 -4.23 1.31 -14.76
N TYR A 154 -4.30 0.46 -13.73
CA TYR A 154 -4.28 -0.99 -13.87
C TYR A 154 -5.59 -1.59 -13.36
N ALA A 155 -6.13 -2.60 -14.02
CA ALA A 155 -7.13 -3.46 -13.40
C ALA A 155 -6.44 -4.46 -12.48
N SER A 156 -6.58 -4.33 -11.16
CA SER A 156 -5.77 -5.10 -10.20
C SER A 156 -6.62 -5.99 -9.31
N LEU A 157 -6.34 -7.29 -9.29
CA LEU A 157 -6.95 -8.25 -8.37
C LEU A 157 -6.03 -8.53 -7.19
N ALA A 158 -6.41 -8.01 -6.01
CA ALA A 158 -5.81 -8.45 -4.74
C ALA A 158 -6.30 -9.86 -4.44
N LEU A 159 -5.39 -10.83 -4.42
CA LEU A 159 -5.71 -12.24 -4.24
C LEU A 159 -5.53 -12.68 -2.79
N GLU A 160 -6.57 -13.29 -2.21
CA GLU A 160 -6.47 -14.03 -0.95
C GLU A 160 -6.27 -15.52 -1.27
N TYR A 161 -5.13 -16.11 -0.90
CA TYR A 161 -4.83 -17.52 -1.22
C TYR A 161 -4.52 -18.39 0.01
N PHE A 162 -4.73 -17.85 1.22
CA PHE A 162 -4.64 -18.60 2.47
C PHE A 162 -6.04 -18.92 3.04
N ALA A 163 -6.82 -19.70 2.29
CA ALA A 163 -8.10 -20.22 2.77
C ALA A 163 -7.88 -21.55 3.53
N PRO A 164 -8.28 -21.67 4.80
CA PRO A 164 -8.23 -22.95 5.48
C PRO A 164 -9.15 -23.99 4.80
N GLY A 165 -8.57 -25.12 4.38
CA GLY A 165 -9.33 -26.33 4.02
C GLY A 165 -9.77 -26.48 2.55
N GLU A 166 -9.59 -25.46 1.70
CA GLU A 166 -10.04 -25.51 0.31
C GLU A 166 -8.98 -26.06 -0.66
N MET A 167 -7.72 -25.69 -0.47
CA MET A 167 -6.61 -26.16 -1.30
C MET A 167 -5.92 -27.37 -0.65
N LYS A 168 -6.09 -28.55 -1.25
CA LYS A 168 -5.70 -29.85 -0.68
C LYS A 168 -4.42 -30.44 -1.26
N SER A 169 -3.97 -29.96 -2.42
CA SER A 169 -2.74 -30.37 -3.10
C SER A 169 -2.09 -29.19 -3.84
N ALA A 170 -0.80 -29.33 -4.18
CA ALA A 170 -0.08 -28.36 -5.00
C ALA A 170 -0.77 -28.10 -6.35
N ASP A 171 -1.35 -29.12 -6.98
CA ASP A 171 -2.09 -28.96 -8.24
C ASP A 171 -3.37 -28.11 -8.07
N THR A 172 -4.11 -28.33 -6.97
CA THR A 172 -5.31 -27.52 -6.68
C THR A 172 -4.95 -26.07 -6.38
N GLU A 173 -3.80 -25.81 -5.74
CA GLU A 173 -3.27 -24.46 -5.53
C GLU A 173 -2.84 -23.84 -6.86
N PHE A 174 -2.14 -24.58 -7.70
CA PHE A 174 -1.67 -24.08 -8.99
C PHE A 174 -2.85 -23.65 -9.88
N ASN A 175 -3.89 -24.49 -9.97
CA ASN A 175 -5.13 -24.19 -10.68
C ASN A 175 -5.86 -22.96 -10.10
N TYR A 176 -5.77 -22.74 -8.78
CA TYR A 176 -6.36 -21.56 -8.13
C TYR A 176 -5.74 -20.26 -8.66
N PHE A 177 -4.41 -20.19 -8.77
CA PHE A 177 -3.74 -19.01 -9.30
C PHE A 177 -3.95 -18.80 -10.79
N GLU A 178 -3.95 -19.88 -11.59
CA GLU A 178 -4.28 -19.79 -13.01
C GLU A 178 -5.72 -19.28 -13.22
N THR A 179 -6.65 -19.76 -12.40
CA THR A 179 -8.04 -19.29 -12.42
C THR A 179 -8.12 -17.80 -12.05
N ALA A 180 -7.41 -17.37 -11.01
CA ALA A 180 -7.36 -15.96 -10.61
C ALA A 180 -6.77 -15.05 -11.69
N PHE A 181 -5.69 -15.48 -12.34
CA PHE A 181 -5.10 -14.76 -13.47
C PHE A 181 -6.10 -14.62 -14.63
N ASN A 182 -6.83 -15.69 -14.97
CA ASN A 182 -7.83 -15.65 -16.04
C ASN A 182 -9.04 -14.78 -15.67
N ILE A 183 -9.45 -14.69 -14.40
CA ILE A 183 -10.49 -13.73 -13.97
C ILE A 183 -10.09 -12.29 -14.31
N VAL A 184 -8.82 -11.92 -14.09
CA VAL A 184 -8.32 -10.59 -14.48
C VAL A 184 -8.29 -10.45 -15.99
N LYS A 185 -7.68 -11.41 -16.68
CA LYS A 185 -7.49 -11.39 -18.14
C LYS A 185 -8.79 -11.31 -18.93
N ASP A 186 -9.81 -12.04 -18.50
CA ASP A 186 -11.08 -12.19 -19.22
C ASP A 186 -12.06 -11.06 -18.87
N HIS A 187 -11.71 -10.16 -17.94
CA HIS A 187 -12.58 -9.05 -17.58
C HIS A 187 -12.73 -8.07 -18.77
N PRO A 188 -13.95 -7.62 -19.13
CA PRO A 188 -14.18 -6.78 -20.33
C PRO A 188 -13.43 -5.44 -20.37
N GLN A 189 -13.00 -4.95 -19.20
CA GLN A 189 -12.23 -3.71 -19.04
C GLN A 189 -10.71 -3.96 -18.93
N VAL A 190 -10.24 -5.14 -19.32
CA VAL A 190 -8.82 -5.51 -19.31
C VAL A 190 -8.32 -5.77 -20.72
N MET A 191 -7.09 -5.34 -20.99
CA MET A 191 -6.35 -5.73 -22.19
C MET A 191 -5.80 -7.16 -22.00
N PRO A 192 -6.37 -8.18 -22.66
CA PRO A 192 -6.09 -9.59 -22.34
C PRO A 192 -4.66 -10.04 -22.69
N ASP A 193 -3.95 -9.27 -23.52
CA ASP A 193 -2.55 -9.45 -23.89
C ASP A 193 -1.57 -8.69 -22.97
N LYS A 194 -2.09 -7.90 -22.01
CA LYS A 194 -1.31 -7.06 -21.09
C LYS A 194 -1.69 -7.33 -19.64
N VAL A 195 -1.50 -8.58 -19.20
CA VAL A 195 -1.79 -8.99 -17.81
C VAL A 195 -0.50 -9.44 -17.15
N GLY A 196 -0.11 -8.75 -16.08
CA GLY A 196 1.07 -9.06 -15.28
C GLY A 196 0.73 -9.75 -13.96
N ILE A 197 1.78 -10.15 -13.24
CA ILE A 197 1.69 -10.64 -11.87
C ILE A 197 2.63 -9.82 -10.97
N PHE A 198 2.12 -9.34 -9.83
CA PHE A 198 2.88 -8.67 -8.79
C PHE A 198 2.89 -9.56 -7.54
N GLY A 199 4.05 -10.11 -7.20
CA GLY A 199 4.26 -10.88 -5.97
C GLY A 199 5.18 -10.19 -4.96
N LEU A 200 4.83 -10.28 -3.68
CA LEU A 200 5.69 -9.89 -2.54
C LEU A 200 5.99 -11.10 -1.66
N SER A 201 7.24 -11.27 -1.25
CA SER A 201 7.66 -12.33 -0.31
C SER A 201 7.22 -13.72 -0.84
N LEU A 202 6.36 -14.44 -0.13
CA LEU A 202 5.81 -15.70 -0.62
C LEU A 202 5.06 -15.56 -1.95
N GLY A 203 4.30 -14.47 -2.17
CA GLY A 203 3.65 -14.21 -3.45
C GLY A 203 4.64 -14.05 -4.62
N ALA A 204 5.85 -13.54 -4.36
CA ALA A 204 6.90 -13.48 -5.37
C ALA A 204 7.40 -14.88 -5.75
N MET A 205 7.48 -15.80 -4.79
CA MET A 205 7.83 -17.20 -5.06
C MET A 205 6.77 -17.88 -5.93
N VAL A 206 5.48 -17.67 -5.62
CA VAL A 206 4.35 -18.16 -6.43
C VAL A 206 4.38 -17.56 -7.83
N THR A 207 4.71 -16.27 -7.95
CA THR A 207 4.84 -15.58 -9.24
C THR A 207 5.89 -16.24 -10.13
N VAL A 208 7.08 -16.52 -9.58
CA VAL A 208 8.15 -17.20 -10.30
C VAL A 208 7.74 -18.62 -10.69
N LEU A 209 7.06 -19.35 -9.79
CA LEU A 209 6.57 -20.70 -10.06
C LEU A 209 5.56 -20.70 -11.23
N LEU A 210 4.58 -19.80 -11.21
CA LEU A 210 3.57 -19.68 -12.27
C LEU A 210 4.22 -19.35 -13.61
N ALA A 211 5.12 -18.36 -13.64
CA ALA A 211 5.82 -17.97 -14.86
C ALA A 211 6.70 -19.09 -15.43
N ALA A 212 7.27 -19.95 -14.57
CA ALA A 212 8.17 -21.03 -14.98
C ALA A 212 7.45 -22.33 -15.34
N LYS A 213 6.27 -22.60 -14.77
CA LYS A 213 5.62 -23.92 -14.83
C LYS A 213 4.22 -23.93 -15.46
N SER A 214 3.55 -22.78 -15.57
CA SER A 214 2.21 -22.75 -16.13
C SER A 214 2.25 -22.95 -17.64
N ASN A 215 1.37 -23.83 -18.12
CA ASN A 215 1.08 -23.99 -19.55
C ASN A 215 -0.24 -23.32 -19.95
N VAL A 216 -1.00 -22.79 -18.98
CA VAL A 216 -2.31 -22.17 -19.18
C VAL A 216 -2.21 -20.66 -19.29
N ILE A 217 -1.37 -20.03 -18.47
CA ILE A 217 -1.22 -18.59 -18.40
C ILE A 217 0.16 -18.15 -18.88
N LYS A 218 0.23 -16.93 -19.44
CA LYS A 218 1.46 -16.30 -19.90
C LYS A 218 1.43 -14.84 -19.46
N PRO A 219 2.00 -14.50 -18.29
CA PRO A 219 2.01 -13.12 -17.83
C PRO A 219 2.90 -12.26 -18.74
N SER A 220 2.42 -11.05 -19.06
CA SER A 220 3.16 -10.08 -19.88
C SER A 220 4.34 -9.46 -19.11
N CYS A 221 4.27 -9.48 -17.78
CA CYS A 221 5.36 -9.12 -16.88
C CYS A 221 5.22 -9.80 -15.50
N CYS A 222 6.34 -9.93 -14.79
CA CYS A 222 6.38 -10.40 -13.40
C CYS A 222 7.16 -9.39 -12.55
N VAL A 223 6.54 -8.87 -11.48
CA VAL A 223 7.18 -8.01 -10.49
C VAL A 223 7.33 -8.82 -9.20
N CYS A 224 8.57 -9.07 -8.78
CA CYS A 224 8.88 -9.89 -7.61
C CYS A 224 9.64 -9.06 -6.58
N VAL A 225 9.02 -8.78 -5.43
CA VAL A 225 9.62 -7.99 -4.35
C VAL A 225 9.98 -8.90 -3.17
N SER A 226 11.26 -8.89 -2.78
CA SER A 226 11.78 -9.62 -1.61
C SER A 226 11.39 -11.11 -1.57
N GLY A 227 11.36 -11.76 -2.72
CA GLY A 227 11.01 -13.17 -2.89
C GLY A 227 12.23 -14.11 -2.90
N THR A 228 11.94 -15.41 -2.90
CA THR A 228 12.92 -16.45 -3.22
C THR A 228 12.43 -17.27 -4.42
N HIS A 229 13.35 -17.91 -5.13
CA HIS A 229 13.06 -18.82 -6.23
C HIS A 229 13.05 -20.30 -5.78
N LEU A 230 13.32 -20.55 -4.49
CA LEU A 230 13.34 -21.89 -3.91
C LEU A 230 11.91 -22.34 -3.61
N TYR A 231 11.31 -23.06 -4.56
CA TYR A 231 10.05 -23.74 -4.37
C TYR A 231 10.29 -25.26 -4.46
N PRO A 232 10.19 -26.03 -3.35
CA PRO A 232 10.40 -27.47 -3.37
C PRO A 232 9.43 -28.15 -4.34
N SER A 233 9.95 -29.02 -5.21
CA SER A 233 9.13 -29.72 -6.20
C SER A 233 8.05 -30.56 -5.51
N GLY A 234 6.79 -30.38 -5.90
CA GLY A 234 5.64 -31.12 -5.37
C GLY A 234 5.13 -30.62 -4.00
N ALA A 235 5.76 -29.60 -3.39
CA ALA A 235 5.26 -29.02 -2.15
C ALA A 235 4.06 -28.10 -2.41
N SER A 236 3.09 -28.13 -1.50
CA SER A 236 2.03 -27.13 -1.42
C SER A 236 2.54 -25.82 -0.81
N ILE A 237 1.89 -24.71 -1.12
CA ILE A 237 2.13 -23.39 -0.52
C ILE A 237 1.97 -23.48 0.99
N LYS A 238 1.02 -24.29 1.47
CA LYS A 238 0.86 -24.53 2.91
C LYS A 238 2.09 -25.18 3.54
N GLU A 239 2.73 -26.12 2.86
CA GLU A 239 3.97 -26.75 3.34
C GLU A 239 5.14 -25.77 3.28
N VAL A 240 5.27 -25.02 2.19
CA VAL A 240 6.31 -23.98 2.05
C VAL A 240 6.15 -22.88 3.10
N HIS A 241 4.92 -22.44 3.34
CA HIS A 241 4.59 -21.46 4.38
C HIS A 241 5.01 -21.96 5.76
N ARG A 242 4.68 -23.20 6.12
CA ARG A 242 5.15 -23.80 7.38
C ARG A 242 6.67 -23.81 7.47
N LEU A 243 7.40 -24.15 6.40
CA LEU A 243 8.87 -24.18 6.41
C LEU A 243 9.51 -22.79 6.60
N LEU A 244 8.85 -21.72 6.17
CA LEU A 244 9.39 -20.36 6.23
C LEU A 244 9.06 -19.61 7.51
N TYR A 245 8.00 -20.02 8.21
CA TYR A 245 7.43 -19.29 9.35
C TYR A 245 7.31 -20.14 10.64
N MET A 246 7.95 -21.32 10.69
CA MET A 246 8.23 -22.09 11.92
C MET A 246 9.71 -21.96 12.27
#